data_AF-A0A8T4LRH1-F1
#
_entry.id   AF-A0A8T4LRH1-F1
#
_cell.length_a   1.000
_cell.length_b   1.000
_cell.length_c   1.000
_cell.angle_alpha   90.00
_cell.angle_beta   90.00
_cell.angle_gamma   90.00
#
_symmetry.space_group_name_H-M   'P 1'
#
loop_
_entity.id
_entity.type
_entity.pdbx_description
1 polymer ?
#
loop_
_entity_poly.entity_id
_entity_poly.type
_entity_poly.pdbx_seq_one_letter_code
_entity_poly.pdbx_strand_id
1 'polypeptide(L)'
;MRLFILSLFIFVLLVGCFHNAPSQPAPSPQPVPSPTPSPTPTPQPAPSPEPPAPVPQPAPSPSPVPEPVPTPPSDSVPVSSGIPSGASTACSDSDDSDDPLIVGTVTVEYTEYGSNVYQNYGSWSDSCINSNTVQEVSCSPESSDFYTTKSIACPNGQTCSGGKCMSST
;
A
#
# COMPACT_ATOMS: atom_id res chain seq x y z
N MET A 1 -52.16 83.07 -99.80
CA MET A 1 -50.75 82.69 -99.52
C MET A 1 -50.19 83.22 -98.19
N ARG A 2 -50.68 84.34 -97.62
CA ARG A 2 -50.16 84.92 -96.36
C ARG A 2 -50.59 84.22 -95.05
N LEU A 3 -51.64 83.40 -95.06
CA LEU A 3 -52.16 82.71 -93.85
C LEU A 3 -51.52 81.32 -93.60
N PHE A 4 -51.05 80.65 -94.67
CA PHE A 4 -50.36 79.36 -94.58
C PHE A 4 -48.93 79.45 -94.02
N ILE A 5 -48.25 80.59 -94.23
CA ILE A 5 -46.87 80.80 -93.75
C ILE A 5 -46.85 81.00 -92.22
N LEU A 6 -47.85 81.67 -91.65
CA LEU A 6 -47.98 81.81 -90.18
C LEU A 6 -48.27 80.46 -89.50
N SER A 7 -49.08 79.59 -90.13
CA SER A 7 -49.38 78.26 -89.59
C SER A 7 -48.16 77.32 -89.60
N LEU A 8 -47.27 77.44 -90.58
CA LEU A 8 -46.03 76.64 -90.64
C LEU A 8 -44.98 77.15 -89.64
N PHE A 9 -44.87 78.47 -89.43
CA PHE A 9 -43.94 79.04 -88.46
C PHE A 9 -44.30 78.71 -87.00
N ILE A 10 -45.60 78.67 -86.66
CA ILE A 10 -46.06 78.27 -85.32
C ILE A 10 -45.81 76.77 -85.07
N PHE A 11 -45.93 75.94 -86.10
CA PHE A 11 -45.66 74.50 -85.98
C PHE A 11 -44.17 74.18 -85.82
N VAL A 12 -43.28 74.98 -86.41
CA VAL A 12 -41.81 74.85 -86.24
C VAL A 12 -41.34 75.32 -84.86
N LEU A 13 -42.00 76.31 -84.25
CA LEU A 13 -41.68 76.77 -82.89
C LEU A 13 -42.12 75.80 -81.78
N LEU A 14 -43.20 75.02 -81.99
CA LEU A 14 -43.71 74.07 -81.00
C LEU A 14 -42.92 72.75 -80.89
N VAL A 15 -42.11 72.40 -81.89
CA VAL A 15 -41.37 71.12 -81.95
C VAL A 15 -39.90 71.27 -81.48
N GLY A 16 -39.45 72.48 -81.13
CA GLY A 16 -38.02 72.81 -80.94
C GLY A 16 -37.39 72.63 -79.54
N CYS A 17 -38.12 72.21 -78.51
CA CYS A 17 -37.60 72.16 -77.14
C CYS A 17 -37.68 70.79 -76.46
N PHE A 18 -37.19 69.74 -77.13
CA PHE A 18 -36.74 68.51 -76.44
C PHE A 18 -35.23 68.37 -76.61
N HIS A 19 -34.48 69.26 -75.98
CA HIS A 19 -33.03 69.16 -75.87
C HIS A 19 -32.68 68.44 -74.57
N ASN A 20 -32.37 67.15 -74.72
CA ASN A 20 -31.43 66.34 -73.94
C ASN A 20 -30.98 66.97 -72.60
N ALA A 21 -31.61 66.58 -71.50
CA ALA A 21 -31.00 66.74 -70.19
C ALA A 21 -29.71 65.87 -70.14
N PRO A 22 -28.55 66.42 -69.74
CA PRO A 22 -27.37 65.59 -69.51
C PRO A 22 -27.69 64.60 -68.40
N SER A 23 -27.56 63.30 -68.70
CA SER A 23 -27.64 62.23 -67.72
C SER A 23 -26.57 62.45 -66.66
N GLN A 24 -26.98 62.90 -65.47
CA GLN A 24 -26.11 63.04 -64.32
C GLN A 24 -25.51 61.67 -63.98
N PRO A 25 -24.18 61.53 -63.88
CA PRO A 25 -23.56 60.27 -63.46
C PRO A 25 -24.11 59.84 -62.10
N ALA A 26 -24.48 58.57 -61.97
CA ALA A 26 -24.91 58.01 -60.69
C ALA A 26 -23.80 58.22 -59.63
N PRO A 27 -24.15 58.59 -58.39
CA PRO A 27 -23.16 58.77 -57.34
C PRO A 27 -22.37 57.48 -57.11
N SER A 28 -21.03 57.61 -57.08
CA SER A 28 -20.13 56.49 -56.81
C SER A 28 -20.47 55.86 -55.45
N PRO A 29 -20.55 54.52 -55.35
CA PRO A 29 -20.80 53.87 -54.07
C PRO A 29 -19.72 54.26 -53.07
N GLN A 30 -20.16 54.65 -51.86
CA GLN A 30 -19.27 54.96 -50.76
C GLN A 30 -18.49 53.70 -50.35
N PRO A 31 -17.18 53.80 -50.05
CA PRO A 31 -16.41 52.67 -49.56
C PRO A 31 -17.01 52.15 -48.26
N VAL A 32 -17.22 50.83 -48.20
CA VAL A 32 -17.71 50.13 -47.01
C VAL A 32 -16.63 50.24 -45.91
N PRO A 33 -16.97 50.70 -44.70
CA PRO A 33 -15.99 50.76 -43.61
C PRO A 33 -15.44 49.36 -43.31
N SER A 34 -14.12 49.28 -43.18
CA SER A 34 -13.44 48.02 -42.80
C SER A 34 -13.97 47.52 -41.46
N PRO A 35 -14.18 46.21 -41.29
CA PRO A 35 -14.53 45.66 -39.99
C PRO A 35 -13.43 45.98 -38.99
N THR A 36 -13.83 46.44 -37.81
CA THR A 36 -12.94 46.61 -36.65
C THR A 36 -12.42 45.25 -36.20
N PRO A 37 -11.10 45.11 -35.95
CA PRO A 37 -10.55 43.86 -35.45
C PRO A 37 -11.18 43.49 -34.11
N SER A 38 -11.55 42.21 -33.96
CA SER A 38 -12.06 41.66 -32.70
C SER A 38 -10.99 41.80 -31.61
N PRO A 39 -11.39 42.13 -30.36
CA PRO A 39 -10.45 42.12 -29.24
C PRO A 39 -9.84 40.73 -29.08
N THR A 40 -8.53 40.71 -28.84
CA THR A 40 -7.77 39.50 -28.49
C THR A 40 -8.24 38.99 -27.14
N PRO A 41 -8.51 37.68 -26.97
CA PRO A 41 -8.87 37.12 -25.68
C PRO A 41 -7.73 37.32 -24.69
N THR A 42 -8.08 37.75 -23.47
CA THR A 42 -7.13 37.88 -22.36
C THR A 42 -6.60 36.51 -21.94
N PRO A 43 -5.29 36.35 -21.67
CA PRO A 43 -4.74 35.11 -21.15
C PRO A 43 -5.45 34.68 -19.86
N GLN A 44 -5.78 33.39 -19.75
CA GLN A 44 -6.33 32.83 -18.53
C GLN A 44 -5.26 32.85 -17.42
N PRO A 45 -5.62 33.18 -16.17
CA PRO A 45 -4.69 33.11 -15.04
C PRO A 45 -4.08 31.71 -14.92
N ALA A 46 -2.77 31.67 -14.63
CA ALA A 46 -2.08 30.42 -14.36
C ALA A 46 -2.67 29.74 -13.10
N PRO A 47 -2.71 28.39 -13.06
CA PRO A 47 -3.15 27.67 -11.87
C PRO A 47 -2.27 28.01 -10.66
N SER A 48 -2.91 28.19 -9.51
CA SER A 48 -2.24 28.44 -8.24
C SER A 48 -1.40 27.22 -7.84
N PRO A 49 -0.19 27.40 -7.27
CA PRO A 49 0.62 26.28 -6.80
C PRO A 49 -0.11 25.49 -5.70
N GLU A 50 -0.07 24.17 -5.83
CA GLU A 50 -0.65 23.25 -4.87
C GLU A 50 0.11 23.34 -3.52
N PRO A 51 -0.58 23.31 -2.38
CA PRO A 51 0.08 23.35 -1.09
C PRO A 51 1.00 22.13 -0.88
N PRO A 52 2.13 22.31 -0.18
CA PRO A 52 3.06 21.21 0.07
C PRO A 52 2.40 20.09 0.87
N ALA A 53 2.76 18.86 0.55
CA ALA A 53 2.27 17.68 1.25
C ALA A 53 2.62 17.76 2.75
N PRO A 54 1.71 17.32 3.64
CA PRO A 54 1.98 17.28 5.07
C PRO A 54 3.19 16.39 5.38
N VAL A 55 4.06 16.88 6.25
CA VAL A 55 5.23 16.13 6.72
C VAL A 55 4.75 14.92 7.54
N PRO A 56 5.25 13.70 7.27
CA PRO A 56 4.91 12.53 8.09
C PRO A 56 5.22 12.78 9.56
N GLN A 57 4.25 12.49 10.42
CA GLN A 57 4.44 12.59 11.86
C GLN A 57 5.55 11.60 12.29
N PRO A 58 6.47 11.99 13.18
CA PRO A 58 7.47 11.09 13.72
C PRO A 58 6.81 9.85 14.33
N ALA A 59 7.36 8.67 14.04
CA ALA A 59 6.91 7.43 14.66
C ALA A 59 7.02 7.57 16.20
N PRO A 60 6.06 7.01 16.96
CA PRO A 60 6.15 7.00 18.41
C PRO A 60 7.46 6.33 18.85
N SER A 61 8.11 6.92 19.85
CA SER A 61 9.31 6.35 20.45
C SER A 61 8.98 4.95 20.98
N PRO A 62 9.83 3.93 20.73
CA PRO A 62 9.62 2.60 21.27
C PRO A 62 9.52 2.68 22.80
N SER A 63 8.52 2.01 23.36
CA SER A 63 8.38 1.86 24.81
C SER A 63 9.68 1.29 25.38
N PRO A 64 10.16 1.77 26.54
CA PRO A 64 11.34 1.19 27.18
C PRO A 64 11.13 -0.32 27.33
N VAL A 65 12.13 -1.07 26.90
CA VAL A 65 12.23 -2.52 27.14
C VAL A 65 12.18 -2.69 28.66
N PRO A 66 11.27 -3.50 29.21
CA PRO A 66 11.27 -3.81 30.64
C PRO A 66 12.67 -4.26 31.06
N GLU A 67 13.15 -3.75 32.19
CA GLU A 67 14.39 -4.28 32.77
C GLU A 67 14.26 -5.80 32.88
N PRO A 68 15.32 -6.56 32.54
CA PRO A 68 15.30 -8.00 32.72
C PRO A 68 14.94 -8.28 34.17
N VAL A 69 13.83 -8.98 34.36
CA VAL A 69 13.48 -9.54 35.67
C VAL A 69 14.73 -10.28 36.13
N PRO A 70 15.26 -10.00 37.33
CA PRO A 70 16.44 -10.68 37.82
C PRO A 70 16.18 -12.17 37.68
N THR A 71 17.08 -12.84 36.95
CA THR A 71 17.09 -14.29 36.87
C THR A 71 16.97 -14.78 38.31
N PRO A 72 15.92 -15.55 38.67
CA PRO A 72 15.90 -16.17 39.98
C PRO A 72 17.26 -16.87 40.15
N PRO A 73 17.83 -16.89 41.36
CA PRO A 73 19.04 -17.67 41.59
C PRO A 73 18.85 -19.02 40.91
N SER A 74 19.86 -19.50 40.20
CA SER A 74 19.94 -20.91 39.82
C SER A 74 19.98 -21.72 41.12
N ASP A 75 18.84 -21.81 41.79
CA ASP A 75 18.39 -23.06 42.34
C ASP A 75 18.38 -23.95 41.11
N SER A 76 19.47 -24.69 40.95
CA SER A 76 19.46 -26.00 40.33
C SER A 76 18.14 -26.63 40.75
N VAL A 77 17.14 -26.54 39.88
CA VAL A 77 15.90 -27.28 40.07
C VAL A 77 16.40 -28.71 40.12
N PRO A 78 16.32 -29.42 41.26
CA PRO A 78 16.51 -30.83 41.21
C PRO A 78 15.25 -31.33 40.52
N VAL A 79 15.25 -31.39 39.19
CA VAL A 79 14.18 -32.02 38.40
C VAL A 79 14.08 -33.51 38.70
N SER A 80 14.92 -34.05 39.59
CA SER A 80 14.73 -35.37 40.18
C SER A 80 13.73 -35.40 41.37
N SER A 81 13.24 -34.27 41.90
CA SER A 81 12.37 -34.29 43.09
C SER A 81 10.90 -34.66 42.84
N GLY A 82 10.45 -34.72 41.58
CA GLY A 82 9.06 -35.02 41.23
C GLY A 82 8.78 -36.46 40.82
N ILE A 83 9.79 -37.22 40.38
CA ILE A 83 9.62 -38.61 39.96
C ILE A 83 10.05 -39.54 41.11
N PRO A 84 9.15 -40.40 41.63
CA PRO A 84 9.48 -41.31 42.72
C PRO A 84 10.61 -42.26 42.32
N SER A 85 11.55 -42.51 43.24
CA SER A 85 12.64 -43.48 43.03
C SER A 85 12.08 -44.86 42.68
N GLY A 86 12.51 -45.40 41.53
CA GLY A 86 12.05 -46.69 41.02
C GLY A 86 10.82 -46.62 40.10
N ALA A 87 10.30 -45.42 39.81
CA ALA A 87 9.34 -45.25 38.73
C ALA A 87 9.99 -45.49 37.36
N SER A 88 9.21 -46.06 36.43
CA SER A 88 9.59 -46.18 35.03
C SER A 88 9.15 -44.91 34.29
N THR A 89 10.06 -44.30 33.54
CA THR A 89 9.78 -43.07 32.77
C THR A 89 9.70 -43.38 31.29
N ALA A 90 8.77 -42.73 30.58
CA ALA A 90 8.66 -42.73 29.13
C ALA A 90 8.70 -41.30 28.62
N CYS A 91 9.48 -41.06 27.57
CA CYS A 91 9.52 -39.79 26.85
C CYS A 91 8.95 -40.04 25.46
N SER A 92 8.04 -39.19 25.01
CA SER A 92 7.48 -39.20 23.66
C SER A 92 7.70 -37.84 23.01
N ASP A 93 8.28 -37.86 21.82
CA ASP A 93 8.50 -36.68 21.00
C ASP A 93 7.53 -36.70 19.81
N SER A 94 6.85 -35.59 19.55
CA SER A 94 5.75 -35.55 18.59
C SER A 94 6.20 -35.53 17.12
N ASP A 95 7.40 -35.02 16.86
CA ASP A 95 7.98 -34.94 15.52
C ASP A 95 9.29 -35.72 15.38
N ASP A 96 9.93 -36.13 16.49
CA ASP A 96 11.13 -37.01 16.51
C ASP A 96 12.26 -36.49 15.60
N SER A 97 12.24 -35.18 15.34
CA SER A 97 13.07 -34.53 14.32
C SER A 97 13.61 -33.20 14.81
N ASP A 98 14.91 -32.99 14.63
CA ASP A 98 15.55 -31.69 14.80
C ASP A 98 15.20 -30.68 13.67
N ASP A 99 13.97 -30.72 13.14
CA ASP A 99 13.53 -29.85 12.05
C ASP A 99 12.98 -28.52 12.60
N PRO A 100 13.70 -27.40 12.44
CA PRO A 100 13.24 -26.12 12.96
C PRO A 100 12.00 -25.56 12.25
N LEU A 101 11.48 -26.22 11.20
CA LEU A 101 10.28 -25.79 10.46
C LEU A 101 8.98 -26.34 11.06
N ILE A 102 9.08 -27.34 11.94
CA ILE A 102 7.96 -27.98 12.62
C ILE A 102 8.02 -27.58 14.10
N VAL A 103 6.87 -27.62 14.79
CA VAL A 103 6.85 -27.44 16.25
C VAL A 103 6.76 -28.82 16.86
N GLY A 104 7.86 -29.26 17.46
CA GLY A 104 7.98 -30.44 18.29
C GLY A 104 7.38 -30.22 19.67
N THR A 105 6.93 -31.32 20.28
CA THR A 105 6.41 -31.37 21.63
C THR A 105 6.85 -32.65 22.28
N VAL A 106 7.66 -32.50 23.32
CA VAL A 106 8.11 -33.59 24.18
C VAL A 106 7.16 -33.71 25.35
N THR A 107 6.67 -34.93 25.58
CA THR A 107 5.87 -35.30 26.74
C THR A 107 6.59 -36.36 27.53
N VAL A 108 6.74 -36.13 28.83
CA VAL A 108 7.32 -37.10 29.76
C VAL A 108 6.24 -37.62 30.68
N GLU A 109 6.14 -38.93 30.77
CA GLU A 109 5.22 -39.65 31.66
C GLU A 109 6.00 -40.63 32.54
N TYR A 110 5.50 -40.89 33.74
CA TYR A 110 6.08 -41.90 34.63
C TYR A 110 5.01 -42.82 35.21
N THR A 111 5.44 -44.02 35.56
CA THR A 111 4.61 -45.04 36.20
C THR A 111 5.36 -45.60 37.41
N GLU A 112 4.71 -45.60 38.56
CA GLU A 112 5.26 -46.21 39.76
C GLU A 112 5.31 -47.74 39.68
N TYR A 113 6.26 -48.37 40.38
CA TYR A 113 6.38 -49.81 40.43
C TYR A 113 5.10 -50.47 40.94
N GLY A 114 4.53 -51.38 40.13
CA GLY A 114 3.27 -52.07 40.43
C GLY A 114 2.00 -51.27 40.08
N SER A 115 2.15 -50.08 39.50
CA SER A 115 1.05 -49.30 38.93
C SER A 115 0.93 -49.53 37.41
N ASN A 116 -0.29 -49.43 36.88
CA ASN A 116 -0.56 -49.34 35.43
C ASN A 116 -1.05 -47.94 35.05
N VAL A 117 -0.94 -46.98 35.96
CA VAL A 117 -1.38 -45.59 35.75
C VAL A 117 -0.16 -44.76 35.38
N TYR A 118 -0.17 -44.23 34.16
CA TYR A 118 0.82 -43.28 33.67
C TYR A 118 0.44 -41.88 34.16
N GLN A 119 1.40 -41.22 34.77
CA GLN A 119 1.26 -39.87 35.30
C GLN A 119 2.07 -38.94 34.40
N ASN A 120 1.42 -37.88 33.91
CA ASN A 120 2.12 -36.84 33.17
C ASN A 120 3.06 -36.08 34.12
N TYR A 121 4.35 -36.11 33.80
CA TYR A 121 5.37 -35.34 34.51
C TYR A 121 5.41 -33.90 33.97
N GLY A 122 5.41 -33.77 32.64
CA GLY A 122 5.42 -32.48 31.96
C GLY A 122 5.31 -32.62 30.46
N SER A 123 5.08 -31.47 29.81
CA SER A 123 5.07 -31.33 28.37
C SER A 123 5.73 -30.00 28.00
N TRP A 124 6.65 -30.06 27.04
CA TRP A 124 7.42 -28.92 26.53
C TRP A 124 7.35 -28.90 25.03
N SER A 125 7.26 -27.71 24.45
CA SER A 125 7.23 -27.53 23.00
C SER A 125 8.35 -26.61 22.55
N ASP A 126 8.69 -26.70 21.27
CA ASP A 126 9.67 -25.81 20.67
C ASP A 126 9.31 -24.34 20.89
N SER A 127 10.35 -23.52 21.08
CA SER A 127 10.18 -22.12 21.44
C SER A 127 11.16 -21.24 20.68
N CYS A 128 10.88 -19.94 20.59
CA CYS A 128 11.82 -19.01 19.98
C CYS A 128 12.75 -18.43 21.04
N ILE A 129 14.06 -18.67 20.90
CA ILE A 129 15.08 -18.01 21.74
C ILE A 129 15.18 -16.54 21.35
N ASN A 130 15.18 -16.28 20.04
CA ASN A 130 15.25 -14.96 19.44
C ASN A 130 14.57 -14.99 18.06
N SER A 131 14.61 -13.88 17.32
CA SER A 131 13.94 -13.75 16.03
C SER A 131 14.42 -14.74 14.95
N ASN A 132 15.60 -15.35 15.11
CA ASN A 132 16.22 -16.20 14.08
C ASN A 132 16.70 -17.54 14.66
N THR A 133 16.24 -17.96 15.84
CA THR A 133 16.69 -19.21 16.48
C THR A 133 15.54 -19.88 17.23
N VAL A 134 15.33 -21.15 16.90
CA VAL A 134 14.42 -22.07 17.59
C VAL A 134 15.20 -22.78 18.71
N GLN A 135 14.60 -22.88 19.89
CA GLN A 135 14.93 -23.86 20.91
C GLN A 135 14.07 -25.08 20.65
N GLU A 136 14.70 -26.09 20.07
CA GLU A 136 14.11 -27.38 19.82
C GLU A 136 14.17 -28.21 21.10
N VAL A 137 13.10 -28.92 21.43
CA VAL A 137 13.06 -29.89 22.53
C VAL A 137 12.98 -31.29 21.97
N SER A 138 13.86 -32.19 22.43
CA SER A 138 13.85 -33.58 21.97
C SER A 138 14.11 -34.56 23.11
N CYS A 139 13.55 -35.77 22.98
CA CYS A 139 13.65 -36.79 24.02
C CYS A 139 15.10 -37.23 24.25
N SER A 140 15.51 -37.30 25.51
CA SER A 140 16.86 -37.68 25.90
C SER A 140 16.82 -38.53 27.17
N PRO A 141 16.67 -39.86 27.04
CA PRO A 141 16.53 -40.75 28.19
C PRO A 141 17.80 -40.83 29.06
N GLU A 142 18.95 -40.38 28.56
CA GLU A 142 20.21 -40.30 29.31
C GLU A 142 20.36 -38.99 30.09
N SER A 143 19.55 -37.98 29.76
CA SER A 143 19.49 -36.72 30.51
C SER A 143 18.80 -36.93 31.86
N SER A 144 19.27 -36.22 32.90
CA SER A 144 18.58 -36.16 34.19
C SER A 144 17.15 -35.63 34.08
N ASP A 145 16.87 -34.90 33.01
CA ASP A 145 15.61 -34.20 32.78
C ASP A 145 14.74 -34.96 31.75
N PHE A 146 15.20 -36.11 31.24
CA PHE A 146 14.53 -36.96 30.24
C PHE A 146 14.30 -36.33 28.86
N TYR A 147 14.63 -35.05 28.70
CA TYR A 147 14.70 -34.34 27.43
C TYR A 147 15.96 -33.47 27.37
N THR A 148 16.28 -33.01 26.17
CA THR A 148 17.34 -32.03 25.91
C THR A 148 16.78 -30.88 25.11
N THR A 149 17.46 -29.74 25.16
CA THR A 149 17.14 -28.62 24.27
C THR A 149 18.31 -28.30 23.37
N LYS A 150 18.03 -28.01 22.11
CA LYS A 150 19.03 -27.64 21.11
C LYS A 150 18.66 -26.31 20.47
N SER A 151 19.66 -25.47 20.25
CA SER A 151 19.47 -24.19 19.55
C SER A 151 19.69 -24.39 18.06
N ILE A 152 18.65 -24.19 17.24
CA ILE A 152 18.72 -24.29 15.79
C ILE A 152 18.48 -22.91 15.16
N ALA A 153 19.44 -22.46 14.35
CA ALA A 153 19.31 -21.22 13.60
C ALA A 153 18.30 -21.40 12.46
N CYS A 154 17.43 -20.39 12.26
CA CYS A 154 16.52 -20.40 11.15
C CYS A 154 17.26 -20.30 9.80
N PRO A 155 16.83 -21.06 8.78
CA PRO A 155 17.33 -20.93 7.42
C PRO A 155 17.24 -19.48 6.89
N ASN A 156 18.13 -19.13 5.96
CA ASN A 156 18.29 -17.75 5.47
C ASN A 156 16.97 -17.10 5.03
N GLY A 157 16.65 -15.96 5.64
CA GLY A 157 15.44 -15.17 5.36
C GLY A 157 14.19 -15.60 6.15
N GLN A 158 14.29 -16.64 6.97
CA GLN A 158 13.23 -17.05 7.89
C GLN A 158 13.42 -16.43 9.27
N THR A 159 12.30 -16.23 9.97
CA THR A 159 12.23 -15.78 11.35
C THR A 159 11.53 -16.81 12.20
N CYS A 160 12.01 -17.01 13.42
CA CYS A 160 11.32 -17.84 14.40
C CYS A 160 10.04 -17.14 14.86
N SER A 161 8.93 -17.86 14.78
CA SER A 161 7.66 -17.43 15.34
C SER A 161 6.84 -18.65 15.76
N GLY A 162 6.38 -18.65 17.01
CA GLY A 162 5.60 -19.74 17.58
C GLY A 162 6.35 -21.08 17.67
N GLY A 163 7.66 -21.05 17.95
CA GLY A 163 8.47 -22.26 18.11
C GLY A 163 9.05 -22.84 16.84
N LYS A 164 8.80 -22.23 15.68
CA LYS A 164 9.33 -22.70 14.39
C LYS A 164 9.81 -21.56 13.50
N CYS A 165 10.67 -21.89 12.55
CA CYS A 165 11.13 -20.99 11.51
C CYS A 165 10.07 -20.86 10.41
N MET A 166 9.72 -19.61 10.11
CA MET A 166 8.76 -19.25 9.08
C MET A 166 9.37 -18.23 8.13
N SER A 167 9.04 -18.30 6.85
CA SER A 167 9.45 -17.28 5.88
C SER A 167 8.92 -15.90 6.26
N SER A 168 9.77 -14.89 6.21
CA SER A 168 9.38 -13.50 6.40
C SER A 168 8.47 -13.08 5.23
N THR A 169 7.16 -12.97 5.46
CA THR A 169 6.19 -12.41 4.49
C THR A 169 6.32 -10.90 4.36
#